data_AF-A0A931ZAF3-F1
#
_entry.id   AF-A0A931ZAF3-F1
#
_cell.length_a   1.000
_cell.length_b   1.000
_cell.length_c   1.000
_cell.angle_alpha   90.00
_cell.angle_beta   90.00
_cell.angle_gamma   90.00
#
_symmetry.space_group_name_H-M   'P 1'
#
loop_
_entity.id
_entity.type
_entity.pdbx_description
1 polymer ?
#
loop_
_entity_poly.entity_id
_entity_poly.type
_entity_poly.pdbx_seq_one_letter_code
_entity_poly.pdbx_strand_id
1 'polypeptide(L)'
;MPPEIRTVQDLLGHLGRHPADPAAHCLLGDVYAQSGKWVAAAAQYRTALALGASTPGLPDRLATAAKAIAAQPVEAIGHNVHFRIQWLARHVRELFPTGGFSLLDAGGGDGRLATLLPDAEYVLAEPDTNGVFVTPELSFGRKFDGVVCCHVLEHIPIDLRDGFLDVLCGMANDYVLLLNPVVDSHTDLKAWQQLIFDVTGAKWAKEHIDCVFPKLEEITSFAERRGYRYRVRPNGSKALSLAIVFMDHFSRAGKPGEAAKINRMFNSLPLDSLDNAEWPNAYLIEIAVKK
;
A
#
# COMPACT_ATOMS: atom_id res chain seq x y z
N MET A 1 -0.08 -30.21 -0.42
CA MET A 1 -0.39 -29.27 0.68
C MET A 1 -0.62 -30.07 1.95
N PRO A 2 -0.18 -29.56 3.12
CA PRO A 2 -0.50 -30.19 4.39
C PRO A 2 -2.03 -30.26 4.58
N PRO A 3 -2.58 -31.34 5.16
CA PRO A 3 -4.03 -31.53 5.37
C PRO A 3 -4.68 -30.55 6.38
N GLU A 4 -3.94 -29.55 6.84
CA GLU A 4 -4.29 -28.68 7.97
C GLU A 4 -4.77 -27.27 7.57
N ILE A 5 -4.59 -26.84 6.31
CA ILE A 5 -5.06 -25.53 5.85
C ILE A 5 -6.54 -25.62 5.52
N ARG A 6 -7.40 -25.09 6.41
CA ARG A 6 -8.87 -25.17 6.26
C ARG A 6 -9.54 -23.80 6.20
N THR A 7 -8.86 -22.74 6.61
CA THR A 7 -9.40 -21.39 6.74
C THR A 7 -8.46 -20.33 6.15
N VAL A 8 -8.99 -19.11 5.93
CA VAL A 8 -8.16 -17.93 5.61
C VAL A 8 -7.09 -17.72 6.67
N GLN A 9 -7.43 -17.86 7.96
CA GLN A 9 -6.50 -17.65 9.05
C GLN A 9 -5.31 -18.62 9.01
N ASP A 10 -5.55 -19.88 8.63
CA ASP A 10 -4.49 -20.87 8.45
C ASP A 10 -3.53 -20.48 7.32
N LEU A 11 -4.07 -19.94 6.21
CA LEU A 11 -3.28 -19.44 5.08
C LEU A 11 -2.43 -18.22 5.47
N LEU A 12 -3.01 -17.26 6.18
CA LEU A 12 -2.28 -16.08 6.67
C LEU A 12 -1.14 -16.51 7.61
N GLY A 13 -1.43 -17.41 8.55
CA GLY A 13 -0.41 -17.94 9.48
C GLY A 13 0.69 -18.73 8.76
N HIS A 14 0.35 -19.47 7.70
CA HIS A 14 1.32 -20.19 6.87
C HIS A 14 2.20 -19.22 6.10
N LEU A 15 1.61 -18.27 5.37
CA LEU A 15 2.35 -17.29 4.56
C LEU A 15 3.18 -16.33 5.43
N GLY A 16 2.76 -16.03 6.66
CA GLY A 16 3.59 -15.28 7.60
C GLY A 16 4.87 -16.01 8.01
N ARG A 17 4.91 -17.35 7.94
CA ARG A 17 6.12 -18.16 8.18
C ARG A 17 6.84 -18.56 6.89
N HIS A 18 6.10 -18.64 5.79
CA HIS A 18 6.56 -19.10 4.48
C HIS A 18 6.13 -18.11 3.39
N PRO A 19 6.62 -16.87 3.42
CA PRO A 19 6.18 -15.80 2.52
C PRO A 19 6.53 -16.07 1.06
N ALA A 20 7.49 -16.96 0.79
CA ALA A 20 7.89 -17.35 -0.55
C ALA A 20 7.16 -18.60 -1.08
N ASP A 21 6.05 -19.05 -0.48
CA ASP A 21 5.29 -20.21 -0.95
C ASP A 21 4.28 -19.82 -2.06
N PRO A 22 4.61 -20.03 -3.35
CA PRO A 22 3.72 -19.66 -4.45
C PRO A 22 2.38 -20.40 -4.44
N ALA A 23 2.34 -21.65 -3.94
CA ALA A 23 1.12 -22.45 -3.93
C ALA A 23 0.13 -21.94 -2.86
N ALA A 24 0.64 -21.53 -1.71
CA ALA A 24 -0.17 -20.93 -0.65
C ALA A 24 -0.78 -19.58 -1.09
N HIS A 25 0.00 -18.74 -1.79
CA HIS A 25 -0.54 -17.50 -2.40
C HIS A 25 -1.65 -17.82 -3.41
N CYS A 26 -1.45 -18.82 -4.27
CA CYS A 26 -2.48 -19.23 -5.23
C CYS A 26 -3.78 -19.67 -4.54
N LEU A 27 -3.69 -20.49 -3.48
CA LEU A 27 -4.85 -20.92 -2.72
C LEU A 27 -5.56 -19.76 -2.00
N LEU A 28 -4.80 -18.83 -1.42
CA LEU A 28 -5.38 -17.63 -0.81
C LEU A 28 -6.10 -16.76 -1.85
N GLY A 29 -5.57 -16.67 -3.06
CA GLY A 29 -6.25 -16.04 -4.20
C GLY A 29 -7.59 -16.70 -4.52
N ASP A 30 -7.65 -18.05 -4.54
CA ASP A 30 -8.89 -18.79 -4.77
C ASP A 30 -9.94 -18.50 -3.69
N VAL A 31 -9.53 -18.46 -2.42
CA VAL A 31 -10.42 -18.16 -1.28
C VAL A 31 -10.96 -16.73 -1.36
N TYR A 32 -10.13 -15.76 -1.72
CA TYR A 32 -10.58 -14.38 -1.93
C TYR A 32 -11.51 -14.24 -3.12
N ALA A 33 -11.25 -14.93 -4.23
CA ALA A 33 -12.12 -14.96 -5.39
C ALA A 33 -13.51 -15.53 -5.05
N GLN A 34 -13.57 -16.64 -4.32
CA GLN A 34 -14.83 -17.24 -3.84
C GLN A 34 -15.63 -16.28 -2.94
N SER A 35 -14.96 -15.39 -2.22
CA SER A 35 -15.57 -14.38 -1.36
C SER A 35 -15.87 -13.05 -2.07
N GLY A 36 -15.66 -12.97 -3.40
CA GLY A 36 -15.85 -11.74 -4.19
C GLY A 36 -14.80 -10.65 -3.94
N LYS A 37 -13.73 -10.94 -3.19
CA LYS A 37 -12.62 -10.02 -2.90
C LYS A 37 -11.62 -10.01 -4.06
N TRP A 38 -12.07 -9.58 -5.24
CA TRP A 38 -11.33 -9.73 -6.50
C TRP A 38 -9.97 -9.03 -6.54
N VAL A 39 -9.82 -7.88 -5.89
CA VAL A 39 -8.55 -7.12 -5.85
C VAL A 39 -7.49 -7.91 -5.07
N ALA A 40 -7.81 -8.34 -3.86
CA ALA A 40 -6.94 -9.19 -3.06
C ALA A 40 -6.63 -10.51 -3.77
N ALA A 41 -7.62 -11.13 -4.42
CA ALA A 41 -7.41 -12.34 -5.21
C ALA A 41 -6.37 -12.12 -6.33
N ALA A 42 -6.52 -11.05 -7.11
CA ALA A 42 -5.57 -10.71 -8.17
C ALA A 42 -4.16 -10.45 -7.63
N ALA A 43 -4.04 -9.74 -6.50
CA ALA A 43 -2.75 -9.50 -5.85
C ALA A 43 -2.05 -10.80 -5.43
N GLN A 44 -2.80 -11.76 -4.87
CA GLN A 44 -2.23 -13.07 -4.50
C GLN A 44 -1.87 -13.92 -5.70
N TYR A 45 -2.69 -13.96 -6.76
CA TYR A 45 -2.35 -14.67 -7.99
C TYR A 45 -1.09 -14.10 -8.65
N ARG A 46 -0.92 -12.77 -8.62
CA ARG A 46 0.28 -12.11 -9.14
C ARG A 46 1.51 -12.39 -8.29
N THR A 47 1.36 -12.36 -6.98
CA THR A 47 2.43 -12.76 -6.05
C THR A 47 2.85 -14.21 -6.33
N ALA A 48 1.89 -15.13 -6.48
CA ALA A 48 2.16 -16.52 -6.83
C ALA A 48 2.93 -16.65 -8.15
N LEU A 49 2.51 -15.95 -9.21
CA LEU A 49 3.21 -15.93 -10.51
C LEU A 49 4.64 -15.38 -10.40
N ALA A 50 4.83 -14.26 -9.69
CA ALA A 50 6.14 -13.64 -9.50
C ALA A 50 7.11 -14.52 -8.68
N LEU A 51 6.57 -15.41 -7.84
CA LEU A 51 7.30 -16.43 -7.08
C LEU A 51 7.43 -17.77 -7.82
N GLY A 52 7.02 -17.86 -9.08
CA GLY A 52 7.22 -19.03 -9.93
C GLY A 52 6.15 -20.13 -9.79
N ALA A 53 4.92 -19.79 -9.38
CA ALA A 53 3.82 -20.75 -9.35
C ALA A 53 3.60 -21.41 -10.72
N SER A 54 3.57 -22.75 -10.73
CA SER A 54 3.23 -23.55 -11.92
C SER A 54 1.80 -24.11 -11.86
N THR A 55 0.91 -23.51 -11.06
CA THR A 55 -0.46 -24.00 -10.86
C THR A 55 -1.26 -23.94 -12.17
N PRO A 56 -1.84 -25.06 -12.65
CA PRO A 56 -2.65 -25.06 -13.85
C PRO A 56 -3.83 -24.08 -13.78
N GLY A 57 -3.99 -23.29 -14.85
CA GLY A 57 -5.08 -22.31 -14.99
C GLY A 57 -4.90 -21.02 -14.18
N LEU A 58 -3.75 -20.80 -13.51
CA LEU A 58 -3.50 -19.55 -12.78
C LEU A 58 -3.64 -18.28 -13.66
N PRO A 59 -3.15 -18.26 -14.92
CA PRO A 59 -3.41 -17.14 -15.82
C PRO A 59 -4.91 -16.86 -16.06
N ASP A 60 -5.73 -17.90 -16.23
CA ASP A 60 -7.18 -17.76 -16.45
C ASP A 60 -7.91 -17.23 -15.20
N ARG A 61 -7.46 -17.65 -14.01
CA ARG A 61 -7.98 -17.13 -12.73
C ARG A 61 -7.65 -15.65 -12.56
N LEU A 62 -6.42 -15.25 -12.88
CA LEU A 62 -6.01 -13.85 -12.85
C LEU A 62 -6.80 -13.02 -13.87
N ALA A 63 -7.01 -13.52 -15.09
CA ALA A 63 -7.82 -12.85 -16.10
C ALA A 63 -9.27 -12.68 -15.65
N THR A 64 -9.84 -13.70 -14.99
CA THR A 64 -11.18 -13.64 -14.39
C THR A 64 -11.27 -12.57 -13.31
N ALA A 65 -10.30 -12.54 -12.38
CA ALA A 65 -10.23 -11.52 -11.34
C ALA A 65 -10.08 -10.11 -11.94
N ALA A 66 -9.22 -9.94 -12.95
CA ALA A 66 -9.04 -8.67 -13.65
C ALA A 66 -10.33 -8.17 -14.30
N LYS A 67 -11.09 -9.04 -14.96
CA LYS A 67 -12.41 -8.70 -15.53
C LYS A 67 -13.40 -8.26 -14.44
N ALA A 68 -13.42 -8.95 -13.31
CA ALA A 68 -14.28 -8.60 -12.19
C ALA A 68 -13.90 -7.25 -11.56
N ILE A 69 -12.60 -6.94 -11.47
CA ILE A 69 -12.09 -5.63 -11.00
C ILE A 69 -12.46 -4.52 -11.98
N ALA A 70 -12.29 -4.74 -13.28
CA ALA A 70 -12.61 -3.74 -14.31
C ALA A 70 -14.10 -3.39 -14.36
N ALA A 71 -14.97 -4.30 -13.91
CA ALA A 71 -16.40 -4.07 -13.77
C ALA A 71 -16.77 -3.29 -12.50
N GLN A 72 -15.84 -3.09 -11.56
CA GLN A 72 -16.11 -2.31 -10.34
C GLN A 72 -16.11 -0.81 -10.66
N PRO A 73 -17.14 -0.07 -10.22
CA PRO A 73 -17.19 1.37 -10.42
C PRO A 73 -16.11 2.07 -9.59
N VAL A 74 -15.44 3.06 -10.17
CA VAL A 74 -14.35 3.81 -9.50
C VAL A 74 -14.83 4.51 -8.21
N GLU A 75 -16.11 4.87 -8.15
CA GLU A 75 -16.74 5.47 -6.98
C GLU A 75 -16.92 4.52 -5.78
N ALA A 76 -16.79 3.20 -6.00
CA ALA A 76 -16.76 2.24 -4.90
C ALA A 76 -15.43 2.33 -4.11
N ILE A 77 -14.42 2.99 -4.68
CA ILE A 77 -13.12 3.19 -4.04
C ILE A 77 -13.15 4.53 -3.31
N GLY A 78 -12.91 4.49 -1.99
CA GLY A 78 -12.78 5.71 -1.17
C GLY A 78 -11.70 6.63 -1.74
N HIS A 79 -12.01 7.92 -1.85
CA HIS A 79 -11.14 8.87 -2.55
C HIS A 79 -9.69 8.87 -2.05
N ASN A 80 -9.46 8.86 -0.72
CA ASN A 80 -8.11 8.83 -0.16
C ASN A 80 -7.31 7.58 -0.60
N VAL A 81 -7.96 6.42 -0.76
CA VAL A 81 -7.30 5.22 -1.29
C VAL A 81 -7.04 5.38 -2.78
N HIS A 82 -8.03 5.82 -3.55
CA HIS A 82 -7.92 6.00 -4.99
C HIS A 82 -6.79 6.97 -5.36
N PHE A 83 -6.78 8.16 -4.75
CA PHE A 83 -5.80 9.21 -4.98
C PHE A 83 -4.37 8.71 -4.72
N ARG A 84 -4.11 8.10 -3.56
CA ARG A 84 -2.79 7.59 -3.20
C ARG A 84 -2.28 6.53 -4.16
N ILE A 85 -3.14 5.56 -4.51
CA ILE A 85 -2.75 4.45 -5.39
C ILE A 85 -2.52 4.93 -6.83
N GLN A 86 -3.34 5.86 -7.33
CA GLN A 86 -3.13 6.48 -8.65
C GLN A 86 -1.84 7.28 -8.71
N TRP A 87 -1.60 8.10 -7.69
CA TRP A 87 -0.42 8.95 -7.63
C TRP A 87 0.86 8.10 -7.50
N LEU A 88 0.84 7.07 -6.64
CA LEU A 88 1.96 6.12 -6.50
C LEU A 88 2.20 5.33 -7.79
N ALA A 89 1.16 4.83 -8.45
CA ALA A 89 1.29 4.13 -9.74
C ALA A 89 1.90 5.03 -10.82
N ARG A 90 1.46 6.30 -10.92
CA ARG A 90 2.05 7.29 -11.82
C ARG A 90 3.55 7.43 -11.57
N HIS A 91 3.96 7.55 -10.31
CA HIS A 91 5.37 7.73 -10.00
C HIS A 91 6.21 6.46 -10.25
N VAL A 92 5.67 5.27 -9.97
CA VAL A 92 6.32 4.00 -10.36
C VAL A 92 6.54 3.96 -11.88
N ARG A 93 5.57 4.42 -12.68
CA ARG A 93 5.70 4.51 -14.15
C ARG A 93 6.75 5.50 -14.61
N GLU A 94 6.95 6.61 -13.89
CA GLU A 94 8.03 7.56 -14.18
C GLU A 94 9.41 6.91 -14.01
N LEU A 95 9.57 6.05 -13.00
CA LEU A 95 10.83 5.35 -12.73
C LEU A 95 11.07 4.15 -13.65
N PHE A 96 10.01 3.46 -14.06
CA PHE A 96 10.06 2.26 -14.91
C PHE A 96 9.24 2.44 -16.20
N PRO A 97 9.63 3.37 -17.10
CA PRO A 97 8.82 3.77 -18.25
C PRO A 97 8.68 2.68 -19.32
N THR A 98 9.62 1.74 -19.39
CA THR A 98 9.61 0.64 -20.36
C THR A 98 8.76 -0.56 -19.91
N GLY A 99 8.23 -0.53 -18.68
CA GLY A 99 7.61 -1.70 -18.07
C GLY A 99 8.62 -2.82 -17.76
N GLY A 100 8.10 -4.02 -17.46
CA GLY A 100 8.93 -5.22 -17.26
C GLY A 100 9.88 -5.10 -16.07
N PHE A 101 9.34 -4.73 -14.92
CA PHE A 101 10.08 -4.57 -13.66
C PHE A 101 9.43 -5.41 -12.55
N SER A 102 10.22 -5.70 -11.52
CA SER A 102 9.76 -6.38 -10.31
C SER A 102 9.51 -5.39 -9.18
N LEU A 103 8.37 -5.55 -8.50
CA LEU A 103 7.90 -4.64 -7.47
C LEU A 103 7.46 -5.40 -6.23
N LEU A 104 8.00 -5.04 -5.07
CA LEU A 104 7.45 -5.40 -3.78
C LEU A 104 6.57 -4.26 -3.26
N ASP A 105 5.31 -4.57 -2.94
CA ASP A 105 4.40 -3.67 -2.25
C ASP A 105 4.31 -4.03 -0.76
N ALA A 106 5.04 -3.28 0.07
CA ALA A 106 5.11 -3.44 1.51
C ALA A 106 4.02 -2.60 2.19
N GLY A 107 3.00 -3.27 2.73
CA GLY A 107 1.80 -2.65 3.30
C GLY A 107 0.79 -2.17 2.25
N GLY A 108 0.68 -2.89 1.13
CA GLY A 108 -0.18 -2.52 0.00
C GLY A 108 -1.68 -2.68 0.22
N GLY A 109 -2.13 -3.03 1.44
CA GLY A 109 -3.53 -3.29 1.74
C GLY A 109 -4.10 -4.44 0.91
N ASP A 110 -5.18 -4.21 0.17
CA ASP A 110 -5.75 -5.25 -0.70
C ASP A 110 -4.94 -5.51 -1.99
N GLY A 111 -3.80 -4.84 -2.17
CA GLY A 111 -2.91 -4.98 -3.34
C GLY A 111 -3.43 -4.28 -4.58
N ARG A 112 -4.27 -3.25 -4.42
CA ARG A 112 -4.86 -2.48 -5.52
C ARG A 112 -3.84 -1.81 -6.42
N LEU A 113 -2.64 -1.49 -5.94
CA LEU A 113 -1.59 -0.94 -6.79
C LEU A 113 -1.29 -1.85 -7.98
N ALA A 114 -1.33 -3.17 -7.79
CA ALA A 114 -1.15 -4.14 -8.85
C ALA A 114 -2.08 -3.85 -10.04
N THR A 115 -3.34 -3.46 -9.80
CA THR A 115 -4.32 -3.27 -10.88
C THR A 115 -3.95 -2.13 -11.84
N LEU A 116 -3.10 -1.19 -11.41
CA LEU A 116 -2.61 -0.07 -12.23
C LEU A 116 -1.26 -0.37 -12.90
N LEU A 117 -0.60 -1.47 -12.50
CA LEU A 117 0.71 -1.89 -12.97
C LEU A 117 0.66 -3.32 -13.57
N PRO A 118 -0.18 -3.62 -14.58
CA PRO A 118 -0.42 -5.00 -15.04
C PRO A 118 0.81 -5.75 -15.59
N ASP A 119 1.85 -5.03 -15.99
CA ASP A 119 3.13 -5.50 -16.56
C ASP A 119 4.26 -5.67 -15.54
N ALA A 120 4.01 -5.36 -14.26
CA ALA A 120 4.99 -5.58 -13.19
C ALA A 120 4.98 -7.04 -12.69
N GLU A 121 6.15 -7.60 -12.39
CA GLU A 121 6.27 -8.77 -11.51
C GLU A 121 6.00 -8.33 -10.07
N TYR A 122 4.75 -8.43 -9.65
CA TYR A 122 4.26 -7.83 -8.41
C TYR A 122 4.16 -8.84 -7.27
N VAL A 123 4.72 -8.49 -6.11
CA VAL A 123 4.63 -9.24 -4.84
C VAL A 123 4.04 -8.34 -3.76
N LEU A 124 3.03 -8.83 -3.04
CA LEU A 124 2.44 -8.14 -1.88
C LEU A 124 3.03 -8.69 -0.57
N ALA A 125 3.44 -7.80 0.33
CA ALA A 125 3.67 -8.10 1.74
C ALA A 125 2.71 -7.27 2.60
N GLU A 126 1.62 -7.87 3.07
CA GLU A 126 0.58 -7.19 3.85
C GLU A 126 0.04 -8.12 4.95
N PRO A 127 0.29 -7.82 6.23
CA PRO A 127 -0.20 -8.63 7.35
C PRO A 127 -1.70 -8.97 7.29
N ASP A 128 -2.56 -8.00 6.96
CA ASP A 128 -4.01 -8.21 6.99
C ASP A 128 -4.56 -8.96 5.77
N THR A 129 -3.80 -8.98 4.67
CA THR A 129 -4.21 -9.57 3.38
C THR A 129 -3.51 -10.89 3.09
N ASN A 130 -2.27 -11.09 3.54
CA ASN A 130 -1.58 -12.36 3.35
C ASN A 130 -0.72 -12.80 4.52
N GLY A 131 -0.77 -12.10 5.67
CA GLY A 131 -0.02 -12.49 6.85
C GLY A 131 1.48 -12.24 6.75
N VAL A 132 1.96 -11.63 5.66
CA VAL A 132 3.38 -11.39 5.43
C VAL A 132 3.78 -10.07 6.07
N PHE A 133 4.61 -10.14 7.10
CA PHE A 133 5.20 -8.98 7.76
C PHE A 133 6.55 -8.64 7.14
N VAL A 134 6.85 -7.34 7.04
CA VAL A 134 8.19 -6.86 6.71
C VAL A 134 9.04 -6.85 7.98
N THR A 135 9.83 -7.90 8.15
CA THR A 135 10.77 -8.07 9.27
C THR A 135 12.19 -8.30 8.74
N PRO A 136 13.23 -8.21 9.58
CA PRO A 136 14.61 -8.51 9.17
C PRO A 136 14.82 -9.90 8.56
N GLU A 137 13.95 -10.85 8.89
CA GLU A 137 13.99 -12.23 8.40
C GLU A 137 13.19 -12.43 7.10
N LEU A 138 12.41 -11.42 6.65
CA LEU A 138 11.62 -11.53 5.43
C LEU A 138 12.55 -11.75 4.23
N SER A 139 12.31 -12.83 3.51
CA SER A 139 13.01 -13.13 2.27
C SER A 139 12.10 -13.82 1.28
N PHE A 140 12.12 -13.31 0.04
CA PHE A 140 11.51 -13.97 -1.12
C PHE A 140 12.58 -14.69 -1.98
N GLY A 141 13.81 -14.82 -1.48
CA GLY A 141 14.94 -15.40 -2.23
C GLY A 141 15.45 -14.52 -3.38
N ARG A 142 14.92 -13.30 -3.54
CA ARG A 142 15.30 -12.33 -4.57
C ARG A 142 15.15 -10.90 -4.05
N LYS A 143 15.76 -9.96 -4.78
CA LYS A 143 15.48 -8.53 -4.69
C LYS A 143 14.50 -8.10 -5.79
N PHE A 144 13.98 -6.89 -5.65
CA PHE A 144 13.03 -6.26 -6.55
C PHE A 144 13.63 -4.99 -7.14
N ASP A 145 13.27 -4.63 -8.37
CA ASP A 145 13.74 -3.38 -8.99
C ASP A 145 13.25 -2.17 -8.17
N GLY A 146 11.99 -2.23 -7.73
CA GLY A 146 11.40 -1.27 -6.79
C GLY A 146 10.79 -1.93 -5.56
N VAL A 147 10.84 -1.22 -4.44
CA VAL A 147 10.02 -1.49 -3.24
C VAL A 147 9.17 -0.27 -2.98
N VAL A 148 7.85 -0.44 -2.82
CA VAL A 148 6.95 0.64 -2.41
C VAL A 148 6.46 0.38 -0.99
N CYS A 149 6.27 1.45 -0.22
CA CYS A 149 5.77 1.39 1.14
C CYS A 149 4.92 2.63 1.42
N CYS A 150 3.60 2.45 1.40
CA CYS A 150 2.62 3.53 1.41
C CYS A 150 1.77 3.47 2.68
N HIS A 151 1.86 4.50 3.52
CA HIS A 151 1.12 4.60 4.79
C HIS A 151 1.39 3.43 5.74
N VAL A 152 2.67 3.14 5.97
CA VAL A 152 3.12 2.07 6.87
C VAL A 152 4.04 2.63 7.94
N LEU A 153 4.91 3.59 7.60
CA LEU A 153 5.97 4.02 8.52
C LEU A 153 5.40 4.71 9.77
N GLU A 154 4.22 5.32 9.67
CA GLU A 154 3.47 5.89 10.80
C GLU A 154 2.92 4.84 11.76
N HIS A 155 2.91 3.57 11.37
CA HIS A 155 2.53 2.41 12.20
C HIS A 155 3.75 1.71 12.81
N ILE A 156 4.97 2.04 12.39
CA ILE A 156 6.20 1.44 12.91
C ILE A 156 6.68 2.24 14.13
N PRO A 157 6.93 1.59 15.30
CA PRO A 157 7.54 2.24 16.46
C PRO A 157 8.85 2.94 16.10
N ILE A 158 9.08 4.12 16.68
CA ILE A 158 10.22 5.01 16.33
C ILE A 158 11.57 4.28 16.38
N ASP A 159 11.78 3.47 17.41
CA ASP A 159 13.02 2.71 17.66
C ASP A 159 13.23 1.56 16.67
N LEU A 160 12.21 1.16 15.92
CA LEU A 160 12.26 0.10 14.91
C LEU A 160 12.36 0.63 13.47
N ARG A 161 12.21 1.95 13.25
CA ARG A 161 12.12 2.54 11.89
C ARG A 161 13.39 2.35 11.07
N ASP A 162 14.57 2.60 11.64
CA ASP A 162 15.83 2.42 10.92
C ASP A 162 16.01 0.97 10.46
N GLY A 163 15.68 0.00 11.32
CA GLY A 163 15.73 -1.43 10.98
C GLY A 163 14.69 -1.80 9.91
N PHE A 164 13.48 -1.24 9.98
CA PHE A 164 12.46 -1.44 8.95
C PHE A 164 12.89 -0.88 7.59
N LEU A 165 13.43 0.35 7.57
CA LEU A 165 13.93 0.98 6.35
C LEU A 165 15.12 0.22 5.76
N ASP A 166 15.97 -0.38 6.60
CA ASP A 166 17.04 -1.27 6.15
C ASP A 166 16.53 -2.49 5.41
N VAL A 167 15.45 -3.10 5.89
CA VAL A 167 14.82 -4.23 5.20
C VAL A 167 14.33 -3.80 3.83
N LEU A 168 13.58 -2.68 3.75
CA LEU A 168 13.08 -2.17 2.47
C LEU A 168 14.23 -1.90 1.47
N CYS A 169 15.26 -1.17 1.92
CA CYS A 169 16.43 -0.87 1.07
C CYS A 169 17.23 -2.14 0.72
N GLY A 170 17.28 -3.11 1.63
CA GLY A 170 17.91 -4.42 1.40
C GLY A 170 17.19 -5.24 0.33
N MET A 171 15.87 -5.11 0.23
CA MET A 171 15.04 -5.81 -0.75
C MET A 171 14.98 -5.14 -2.13
N ALA A 172 15.42 -3.89 -2.24
CA ALA A 172 15.45 -3.13 -3.50
C ALA A 172 16.79 -3.27 -4.25
N ASN A 173 16.72 -3.26 -5.58
CA ASN A 173 17.86 -3.13 -6.49
C ASN A 173 18.10 -1.68 -6.89
N ASP A 174 17.03 -0.94 -7.25
CA ASP A 174 17.14 0.42 -7.77
C ASP A 174 16.51 1.45 -6.83
N TYR A 175 15.24 1.27 -6.44
CA TYR A 175 14.47 2.29 -5.70
C TYR A 175 13.65 1.75 -4.52
N VAL A 176 13.57 2.55 -3.45
CA VAL A 176 12.52 2.47 -2.43
C VAL A 176 11.66 3.72 -2.51
N LEU A 177 10.33 3.54 -2.59
CA LEU A 177 9.35 4.63 -2.59
C LEU A 177 8.55 4.60 -1.30
N LEU A 178 8.72 5.64 -0.48
CA LEU A 178 7.97 5.83 0.76
C LEU A 178 6.90 6.89 0.52
N LEU A 179 5.61 6.54 0.63
CA LEU A 179 4.51 7.53 0.59
C LEU A 179 3.81 7.56 1.94
N ASN A 180 4.22 8.45 2.83
CA ASN A 180 3.75 8.45 4.22
C ASN A 180 3.39 9.86 4.71
N PRO A 181 2.42 9.99 5.62
CA PRO A 181 2.21 11.21 6.37
C PRO A 181 3.43 11.46 7.26
N VAL A 182 3.94 12.69 7.25
CA VAL A 182 5.07 13.10 8.09
C VAL A 182 4.71 14.33 8.90
N VAL A 183 5.30 14.47 10.08
CA VAL A 183 5.22 15.71 10.88
C VAL A 183 5.92 16.83 10.11
N ASP A 184 5.21 17.94 9.93
CA ASP A 184 5.74 19.20 9.41
C ASP A 184 5.54 20.33 10.43
N SER A 185 6.22 21.46 10.23
CA SER A 185 6.15 22.63 11.12
C SER A 185 4.80 23.35 11.06
N HIS A 186 3.94 23.00 10.11
CA HIS A 186 2.70 23.71 9.84
C HIS A 186 1.48 23.09 10.54
N THR A 187 1.60 21.86 11.06
CA THR A 187 0.43 21.14 11.58
C THR A 187 0.69 20.33 12.85
N ASP A 188 -0.22 20.47 13.81
CA ASP A 188 -0.36 19.51 14.91
C ASP A 188 -1.12 18.27 14.43
N LEU A 189 -0.40 17.33 13.81
CA LEU A 189 -0.98 16.07 13.33
C LEU A 189 -1.66 15.27 14.44
N LYS A 190 -1.17 15.37 15.68
CA LYS A 190 -1.77 14.66 16.81
C LYS A 190 -3.16 15.20 17.11
N ALA A 191 -3.32 16.52 17.15
CA ALA A 191 -4.64 17.13 17.32
C ALA A 191 -5.63 16.72 16.22
N TRP A 192 -5.14 16.58 14.98
CA TRP A 192 -5.97 16.15 13.85
C TRP A 192 -6.41 14.69 13.97
N GLN A 193 -5.47 13.78 14.28
CA GLN A 193 -5.83 12.37 14.52
C GLN A 193 -6.76 12.22 15.72
N GLN A 194 -6.57 13.03 16.77
CA GLN A 194 -7.45 13.04 17.93
C GLN A 194 -8.87 13.45 17.51
N LEU A 195 -9.01 14.53 16.73
CA LEU A 195 -10.32 14.94 16.20
C LEU A 195 -10.97 13.84 15.34
N ILE A 196 -10.20 13.19 14.46
CA ILE A 196 -10.71 12.06 13.67
C ILE A 196 -11.20 10.94 14.58
N PHE A 197 -10.40 10.55 15.57
CA PHE A 197 -10.76 9.50 16.51
C PHE A 197 -12.01 9.86 17.33
N ASP A 198 -12.09 11.07 17.86
CA ASP A 198 -13.20 11.55 18.69
C ASP A 198 -14.52 11.57 17.90
N VAL A 199 -14.47 11.93 16.62
CA VAL A 199 -15.66 12.00 15.77
C VAL A 199 -16.05 10.63 15.20
N THR A 200 -15.07 9.85 14.71
CA THR A 200 -15.36 8.66 13.90
C THR A 200 -15.13 7.33 14.63
N GLY A 201 -14.44 7.33 15.77
CA GLY A 201 -14.00 6.11 16.47
C GLY A 201 -12.99 5.28 15.69
N ALA A 202 -12.28 5.87 14.72
CA ALA A 202 -11.37 5.15 13.83
C ALA A 202 -10.13 4.62 14.56
N LYS A 203 -9.99 3.29 14.66
CA LYS A 203 -8.84 2.65 15.34
C LYS A 203 -7.49 3.02 14.74
N TRP A 204 -7.40 3.16 13.41
CA TRP A 204 -6.17 3.58 12.73
C TRP A 204 -5.71 4.97 13.17
N ALA A 205 -6.64 5.90 13.48
CA ALA A 205 -6.28 7.23 13.96
C ALA A 205 -5.71 7.16 15.39
N LYS A 206 -6.24 6.26 16.23
CA LYS A 206 -5.69 5.99 17.56
C LYS A 206 -4.29 5.40 17.47
N GLU A 207 -4.08 4.47 16.56
CA GLU A 207 -2.77 3.86 16.32
C GLU A 207 -1.73 4.89 15.86
N HIS A 208 -2.08 5.80 14.96
CA HIS A 208 -1.20 6.90 14.55
C HIS A 208 -0.77 7.79 15.74
N ILE A 209 -1.66 8.02 16.70
CA ILE A 209 -1.36 8.80 17.91
C ILE A 209 -0.33 8.05 18.78
N ASP A 210 -0.45 6.73 18.86
CA ASP A 210 0.40 5.88 19.71
C ASP A 210 1.78 5.65 19.09
N CYS A 211 1.85 5.41 17.77
CA CYS A 211 3.10 5.15 17.05
C CYS A 211 3.89 6.43 16.70
N VAL A 212 3.25 7.60 16.79
CA VAL A 212 3.80 8.93 16.47
C VAL A 212 4.23 9.05 15.00
N PHE A 213 3.74 10.03 14.25
CA PHE A 213 4.15 10.19 12.84
C PHE A 213 5.67 10.35 12.66
N PRO A 214 6.25 9.82 11.57
CA PRO A 214 7.64 10.06 11.23
C PRO A 214 7.87 11.54 10.90
N LYS A 215 9.07 12.04 11.17
CA LYS A 215 9.51 13.36 10.68
C LYS A 215 10.22 13.18 9.35
N LEU A 216 10.10 14.18 8.47
CA LEU A 216 10.85 14.17 7.21
C LEU A 216 12.37 14.10 7.43
N GLU A 217 12.87 14.80 8.45
CA GLU A 217 14.28 14.79 8.86
C GLU A 217 14.76 13.39 9.28
N GLU A 218 13.91 12.58 9.93
CA GLU A 218 14.27 11.23 10.36
C GLU A 218 14.56 10.33 9.15
N ILE A 219 13.69 10.38 8.13
CA ILE A 219 13.79 9.56 6.90
C ILE A 219 14.96 10.04 6.04
N THR A 220 15.13 11.35 5.89
CA THR A 220 16.21 11.93 5.07
C THR A 220 17.58 11.72 5.73
N SER A 221 17.68 11.92 7.05
CA SER A 221 18.89 11.60 7.81
C SER A 221 19.24 10.11 7.73
N PHE A 222 18.25 9.21 7.72
CA PHE A 222 18.49 7.78 7.48
C PHE A 222 19.18 7.57 6.13
N ALA A 223 18.64 8.14 5.04
CA ALA A 223 19.22 8.02 3.72
C ALA A 223 20.66 8.56 3.66
N GLU A 224 20.91 9.72 4.27
CA GLU A 224 22.24 10.33 4.36
C GLU A 224 23.24 9.45 5.13
N ARG A 225 22.86 8.94 6.30
CA ARG A 225 23.70 8.05 7.11
C ARG A 225 24.09 6.78 6.36
N ARG A 226 23.26 6.31 5.42
CA ARG A 226 23.54 5.13 4.58
C ARG A 226 24.18 5.47 3.23
N GLY A 227 24.38 6.75 2.94
CA GLY A 227 24.94 7.23 1.69
C GLY A 227 24.03 6.99 0.49
N TYR A 228 22.71 6.92 0.70
CA TYR A 228 21.73 6.88 -0.38
C TYR A 228 21.42 8.28 -0.89
N ARG A 229 21.19 8.39 -2.20
CA ARG A 229 20.57 9.59 -2.76
C ARG A 229 19.07 9.52 -2.57
N TYR A 230 18.43 10.66 -2.33
CA TYR A 230 16.99 10.71 -2.18
C TYR A 230 16.37 11.95 -2.80
N ARG A 231 15.06 11.88 -3.07
CA ARG A 231 14.22 13.01 -3.48
C ARG A 231 12.96 13.03 -2.64
N VAL A 232 12.44 14.23 -2.39
CA VAL A 232 11.22 14.45 -1.63
C VAL A 232 10.23 15.22 -2.49
N ARG A 233 8.96 14.79 -2.52
CA ARG A 233 7.86 15.48 -3.21
C ARG A 233 6.63 15.55 -2.30
N PRO A 234 5.94 16.69 -2.21
CA PRO A 234 4.66 16.77 -1.52
C PRO A 234 3.61 15.91 -2.25
N ASN A 235 2.65 15.36 -1.48
CA ASN A 235 1.53 14.59 -2.01
C ASN A 235 0.22 14.92 -1.27
N GLY A 236 -0.82 15.16 -2.06
CA GLY A 236 -2.17 15.45 -1.61
C GLY A 236 -2.30 16.80 -0.91
N SER A 237 -3.49 17.01 -0.35
CA SER A 237 -3.83 18.19 0.43
C SER A 237 -4.39 17.74 1.76
N LYS A 238 -3.74 18.16 2.85
CA LYS A 238 -4.12 17.73 4.21
C LYS A 238 -5.55 18.13 4.55
N ALA A 239 -5.93 19.36 4.22
CA ALA A 239 -7.28 19.88 4.44
C ALA A 239 -8.33 19.08 3.64
N LEU A 240 -8.02 18.73 2.38
CA LEU A 240 -8.92 17.91 1.57
C LEU A 240 -9.03 16.49 2.15
N SER A 241 -7.92 15.85 2.49
CA SER A 241 -7.91 14.50 3.06
C SER A 241 -8.72 14.43 4.36
N LEU A 242 -8.60 15.43 5.24
CA LEU A 242 -9.42 15.54 6.45
C LEU A 242 -10.91 15.70 6.13
N ALA A 243 -11.25 16.60 5.21
CA ALA A 243 -12.64 16.82 4.80
C ALA A 243 -13.26 15.53 4.24
N ILE A 244 -12.51 14.79 3.41
CA ILE A 244 -12.95 13.53 2.82
C ILE A 244 -13.17 12.44 3.88
N VAL A 245 -12.34 12.37 4.93
CA VAL A 245 -12.56 11.43 6.04
C VAL A 245 -13.91 11.69 6.71
N PHE A 246 -14.24 12.94 7.03
CA PHE A 246 -15.52 13.25 7.64
C PHE A 246 -16.71 13.10 6.68
N MET A 247 -16.54 13.50 5.42
CA MET A 247 -17.57 13.30 4.40
C MET A 247 -17.90 11.81 4.22
N ASP A 248 -16.90 10.93 4.16
CA ASP A 248 -17.10 9.47 4.08
C ASP A 248 -17.79 8.94 5.36
N HIS A 249 -17.33 9.34 6.54
CA HIS A 249 -17.93 8.93 7.81
C HIS A 249 -19.42 9.31 7.90
N PHE A 250 -19.75 10.59 7.71
CA PHE A 250 -21.12 11.08 7.84
C PHE A 250 -22.03 10.61 6.71
N SER A 251 -21.52 10.44 5.49
CA SER A 251 -22.31 9.86 4.41
C SER A 251 -22.65 8.40 4.71
N ARG A 252 -21.73 7.59 5.24
CA ARG A 252 -22.04 6.21 5.65
C ARG A 252 -23.03 6.13 6.81
N ALA A 253 -22.94 7.04 7.77
CA ALA A 253 -23.83 7.06 8.93
C ALA A 253 -25.25 7.53 8.58
N GLY A 254 -25.40 8.52 7.68
CA GLY A 254 -26.69 9.18 7.43
C GLY A 254 -27.31 8.92 6.06
N LYS A 255 -26.50 8.81 4.99
CA LYS A 255 -26.95 8.65 3.61
C LYS A 255 -25.94 7.84 2.77
N PRO A 256 -25.91 6.50 2.91
CA PRO A 256 -24.86 5.66 2.33
C PRO A 256 -24.62 5.83 0.82
N GLY A 257 -25.67 6.19 0.07
CA GLY A 257 -25.57 6.47 -1.38
C GLY A 257 -24.79 7.76 -1.73
N GLU A 258 -24.58 8.67 -0.78
CA GLU A 258 -23.84 9.92 -1.02
C GLU A 258 -22.32 9.69 -1.06
N ALA A 259 -21.81 8.69 -0.34
CA ALA A 259 -20.37 8.34 -0.35
C ALA A 259 -19.89 8.06 -1.78
N ALA A 260 -20.68 7.29 -2.54
CA ALA A 260 -20.37 6.98 -3.94
C ALA A 260 -20.39 8.24 -4.83
N LYS A 261 -21.33 9.17 -4.63
CA LYS A 261 -21.37 10.42 -5.41
C LYS A 261 -20.14 11.30 -5.12
N ILE A 262 -19.76 11.39 -3.84
CA ILE A 262 -18.57 12.13 -3.40
C ILE A 262 -17.32 11.51 -4.01
N ASN A 263 -17.13 10.21 -3.85
CA ASN A 263 -15.99 9.50 -4.45
C ASN A 263 -15.96 9.66 -5.98
N ARG A 264 -17.10 9.56 -6.67
CA ARG A 264 -17.17 9.75 -8.13
C ARG A 264 -16.64 11.13 -8.53
N MET A 265 -17.05 12.17 -7.83
CA MET A 265 -16.66 13.55 -8.12
C MET A 265 -15.17 13.77 -7.86
N PHE A 266 -14.64 13.33 -6.73
CA PHE A 266 -13.23 13.55 -6.42
C PHE A 266 -12.28 12.62 -7.19
N ASN A 267 -12.69 11.37 -7.48
CA ASN A 267 -11.89 10.42 -8.27
C ASN A 267 -11.81 10.78 -9.75
N SER A 268 -12.64 11.70 -10.25
CA SER A 268 -12.55 12.21 -11.62
C SER A 268 -11.67 13.46 -11.76
N LEU A 269 -11.22 14.06 -10.66
CA LEU A 269 -10.37 15.23 -10.69
C LEU A 269 -8.92 14.86 -11.09
N PRO A 270 -8.23 15.72 -11.85
CA PRO A 270 -6.81 15.51 -12.16
C PRO A 270 -5.98 15.47 -10.87
N LEU A 271 -5.06 14.50 -10.74
CA LEU A 271 -4.26 14.32 -9.53
C LEU A 271 -3.52 15.59 -9.11
N ASP A 272 -2.91 16.30 -10.06
CA ASP A 272 -2.13 17.51 -9.80
C ASP A 272 -2.97 18.68 -9.28
N SER A 273 -4.29 18.63 -9.47
CA SER A 273 -5.21 19.64 -8.91
C SER A 273 -5.52 19.43 -7.43
N LEU A 274 -5.12 18.29 -6.87
CA LEU A 274 -5.41 17.89 -5.48
C LEU A 274 -4.17 17.99 -4.57
N ASP A 275 -3.00 18.19 -5.15
CA ASP A 275 -1.75 18.41 -4.41
C ASP A 275 -1.72 19.84 -3.84
N ASN A 276 -1.32 19.97 -2.56
CA ASN A 276 -1.02 21.25 -1.94
C ASN A 276 0.40 21.20 -1.38
N ALA A 277 1.34 21.89 -2.02
CA ALA A 277 2.75 21.88 -1.62
C ALA A 277 3.01 22.60 -0.28
N GLU A 278 2.16 23.55 0.11
CA GLU A 278 2.26 24.25 1.39
C GLU A 278 1.68 23.41 2.54
N TRP A 279 0.64 22.63 2.26
CA TRP A 279 -0.08 21.79 3.24
C TRP A 279 -0.28 20.36 2.71
N PRO A 280 0.80 19.62 2.45
CA PRO A 280 0.69 18.28 1.88
C PRO A 280 0.09 17.32 2.90
N ASN A 281 -0.68 16.35 2.42
CA ASN A 281 -1.19 15.28 3.28
C ASN A 281 -0.09 14.28 3.64
N ALA A 282 0.77 13.99 2.68
CA ALA A 282 1.88 13.06 2.79
C ALA A 282 3.07 13.56 1.97
N TYR A 283 4.21 12.90 2.12
CA TYR A 283 5.35 13.09 1.23
C TYR A 283 5.69 11.77 0.56
N LEU A 284 6.02 11.87 -0.72
CA LEU A 284 6.77 10.83 -1.40
C LEU A 284 8.26 11.07 -1.16
N ILE A 285 8.93 10.08 -0.59
CA ILE A 285 10.39 10.02 -0.50
C ILE A 285 10.86 8.89 -1.41
N GLU A 286 11.60 9.24 -2.46
CA GLU A 286 12.27 8.32 -3.37
C GLU A 286 13.71 8.13 -2.88
N ILE A 287 14.10 6.90 -2.52
CA ILE A 287 15.47 6.55 -2.12
C ILE A 287 16.07 5.69 -3.22
N ALA A 288 17.15 6.18 -3.84
CA ALA A 288 17.93 5.41 -4.81
C ALA A 288 18.94 4.54 -4.06
N VAL A 289 18.70 3.23 -4.05
CA VAL A 289 19.55 2.26 -3.33
C VAL A 289 20.78 1.83 -4.13
N LYS A 290 20.71 2.00 -5.45
CA LYS A 290 21.86 1.81 -6.34
C LYS A 290 22.79 3.01 -6.23
N LYS A 291 24.03 2.73 -5.82
CA LYS A 291 25.11 3.72 -5.75
C LYS A 291 25.51 4.20 -7.14
#